data_AF-A0A966L7F2-F1
#
_entry.id   AF-A0A966L7F2-F1
#
_cell.length_a   1.000
_cell.length_b   1.000
_cell.length_c   1.000
_cell.angle_alpha   90.00
_cell.angle_beta   90.00
_cell.angle_gamma   90.00
#
_symmetry.space_group_name_H-M   'P 1'
#
loop_
_entity.id
_entity.type
_entity.pdbx_description
1 polymer ?
#
loop_
_entity_poly.entity_id
_entity_poly.type
_entity_poly.pdbx_seq_one_letter_code
_entity_poly.pdbx_strand_id
1 'polypeptide(L)'
;MNLEKKVLFVFFGALGLLALSLMLSFIISQTELSLQRQVSTPPSDVVLEIAGEDLDRVNIETDDYTSLDYLPGTVQIVEFDEDLVLSAQRPINSEFIEQRPITPEKRTDTKEKYYVAEGTQCQVIRYACESGWDYFSDEVGCGCEKVVEPELKEVKNTETLDYPIVKSDWGQNLNPAGEAPLNQWQAFYFSATNPNEVVKTEVVDRLSVNFNWSDMDIESEEFAAYWVGDWEFEEETVWAINVSQGWSKARIFIDDRLVYAGDSSAELLHVFTAGTHRIEVEYLNAWHTVDFSANFGEPVERISKERLPEWIKLNRLDSLSLGLVSVYESNSFDTRIPISFADKNEPVLLLLSSYSGVEWNLDLMPEWVRGVVVASYENSTRAVGVPASVPLIYLNDYLDLPYRLQPECSSFGGYSHCEHTGLVGIDAVIEPLFATTPKYFSGAYNTPGLMMPDLSISDDLRNNIRTSYEKWKDQQRNEAKKKTDFEGLFD
;
A
#
# COMPACT_ATOMS: atom_id res chain seq x y z
N MET A 1 -17.27 65.25 13.76
CA MET A 1 -18.03 65.71 14.94
C MET A 1 -19.16 64.71 15.19
N ASN A 2 -19.30 64.30 16.45
CA ASN A 2 -20.25 63.37 17.09
C ASN A 2 -21.57 63.06 16.34
N LEU A 3 -22.02 61.80 16.17
CA LEU A 3 -22.38 60.76 17.17
C LEU A 3 -23.71 61.06 17.88
N GLU A 4 -24.75 60.29 17.54
CA GLU A 4 -25.97 59.99 18.35
C GLU A 4 -26.74 58.87 17.60
N LYS A 5 -26.97 57.62 18.08
CA LYS A 5 -27.62 57.10 19.32
C LYS A 5 -28.99 57.79 19.54
N LYS A 6 -30.13 57.17 19.83
CA LYS A 6 -30.55 55.84 20.32
C LYS A 6 -32.12 55.90 20.41
N VAL A 7 -32.87 54.83 20.08
CA VAL A 7 -33.70 54.01 21.02
C VAL A 7 -35.18 54.41 21.27
N LEU A 8 -36.02 53.35 21.34
CA LEU A 8 -37.25 53.12 22.15
C LEU A 8 -38.65 53.29 21.50
N PHE A 9 -39.43 52.20 21.36
CA PHE A 9 -40.53 51.84 22.28
C PHE A 9 -41.26 50.53 21.88
N VAL A 10 -41.76 49.83 22.91
CA VAL A 10 -42.44 48.52 22.89
C VAL A 10 -43.90 48.68 23.35
N PHE A 11 -44.79 47.76 22.93
CA PHE A 11 -46.01 47.20 23.58
C PHE A 11 -47.43 47.45 23.02
N PHE A 12 -48.24 46.39 23.18
CA PHE A 12 -49.66 46.06 22.85
C PHE A 12 -49.87 45.31 21.53
N GLY A 13 -50.52 44.13 21.43
CA GLY A 13 -51.28 43.32 22.38
C GLY A 13 -52.71 43.04 21.91
N ALA A 14 -52.99 41.77 21.55
CA ALA A 14 -54.28 41.05 21.55
C ALA A 14 -55.37 41.27 20.46
N LEU A 15 -55.57 40.23 19.65
CA LEU A 15 -56.84 39.68 19.08
C LEU A 15 -56.42 38.35 18.41
N GLY A 16 -56.96 37.16 18.65
CA GLY A 16 -58.22 36.76 19.26
C GLY A 16 -58.92 35.76 18.32
N LEU A 17 -58.70 34.45 18.58
CA LEU A 17 -59.71 33.37 18.56
C LEU A 17 -60.66 33.17 17.36
N LEU A 18 -60.52 32.05 16.63
CA LEU A 18 -61.62 31.24 16.10
C LEU A 18 -61.12 29.86 15.65
N ALA A 19 -61.95 28.82 15.85
CA ALA A 19 -61.79 27.42 15.49
C ALA A 19 -61.10 26.49 16.52
N LEU A 20 -61.66 26.46 17.74
CA LEU A 20 -61.72 25.26 18.58
C LEU A 20 -63.19 24.99 18.92
N SER A 21 -63.91 24.33 18.02
CA SER A 21 -65.29 23.86 18.25
C SER A 21 -65.64 22.81 17.21
N LEU A 22 -65.28 21.56 17.49
CA LEU A 22 -66.10 20.38 17.23
C LEU A 22 -65.51 19.22 18.05
N MET A 23 -65.98 19.19 19.29
CA MET A 23 -65.87 18.09 20.23
C MET A 23 -66.52 16.82 19.67
N LEU A 24 -65.87 15.70 19.96
CA LEU A 24 -66.46 14.46 20.49
C LEU A 24 -67.94 14.23 20.19
N SER A 25 -68.22 13.27 19.30
CA SER A 25 -69.33 12.32 19.40
C SER A 25 -69.13 11.20 18.38
N PHE A 26 -68.64 10.04 18.81
CA PHE A 26 -69.21 8.71 18.53
C PHE A 26 -68.21 7.62 18.96
N ILE A 27 -68.62 6.82 19.95
CA ILE A 27 -67.96 5.59 20.40
C ILE A 27 -68.55 4.42 19.60
N ILE A 28 -67.72 3.40 19.38
CA ILE A 28 -68.00 1.97 19.11
C ILE A 28 -67.84 1.53 17.64
N SER A 29 -66.87 0.63 17.46
CA SER A 29 -66.83 -0.52 16.52
C SER A 29 -65.84 -0.41 15.36
N GLN A 30 -65.12 -1.52 15.19
CA GLN A 30 -64.30 -1.93 14.04
C GLN A 30 -62.85 -1.40 14.02
N THR A 31 -61.99 -2.27 14.54
CA THR A 31 -60.69 -2.72 13.99
C THR A 31 -60.39 -2.35 12.53
N GLU A 32 -59.08 -2.22 12.26
CA GLU A 32 -58.38 -1.85 11.02
C GLU A 32 -58.06 -0.36 10.86
N LEU A 33 -56.93 0.05 11.44
CA LEU A 33 -56.31 1.34 11.17
C LEU A 33 -55.10 1.12 10.25
N SER A 34 -55.30 1.39 8.96
CA SER A 34 -54.22 1.64 8.02
C SER A 34 -53.62 3.02 8.31
N LEU A 35 -52.31 3.07 8.59
CA LEU A 35 -51.58 4.33 8.76
C LEU A 35 -50.49 4.44 7.68
N GLN A 36 -50.82 5.10 6.58
CA GLN A 36 -49.82 5.76 5.74
C GLN A 36 -49.24 6.94 6.53
N ARG A 37 -47.95 6.87 6.86
CA ARG A 37 -47.18 8.05 7.27
C ARG A 37 -45.84 8.04 6.56
N GLN A 38 -45.67 8.97 5.63
CA GLN A 38 -44.34 9.39 5.17
C GLN A 38 -43.56 9.93 6.37
N VAL A 39 -42.42 9.34 6.67
CA VAL A 39 -41.38 9.95 7.50
C VAL A 39 -40.06 9.81 6.74
N SER A 40 -39.53 10.97 6.36
CA SER A 40 -38.16 11.19 5.91
C SER A 40 -37.19 11.02 7.09
N THR A 41 -36.04 10.38 6.85
CA THR A 41 -34.86 10.09 7.73
C THR A 41 -34.84 8.69 8.37
N PRO A 42 -33.71 7.94 8.27
CA PRO A 42 -33.58 6.62 8.88
C PRO A 42 -33.29 6.75 10.39
N PRO A 43 -33.89 5.93 11.26
CA PRO A 43 -33.51 5.88 12.67
C PRO A 43 -32.29 4.96 12.86
N SER A 44 -31.34 5.43 13.65
CA SER A 44 -30.28 4.67 14.29
C SER A 44 -30.86 3.68 15.31
N ASP A 45 -30.27 2.47 15.35
CA ASP A 45 -30.35 1.41 16.37
C ASP A 45 -31.75 0.99 16.86
N VAL A 46 -32.19 -0.21 16.44
CA VAL A 46 -33.35 -0.91 17.03
C VAL A 46 -32.86 -1.76 18.19
N VAL A 47 -33.19 -1.38 19.43
CA VAL A 47 -32.98 -2.19 20.63
C VAL A 47 -34.30 -2.88 20.99
N LEU A 48 -34.31 -4.22 21.03
CA LEU A 48 -35.43 -5.04 21.48
C LEU A 48 -35.14 -5.57 22.89
N GLU A 49 -35.77 -4.99 23.92
CA GLU A 49 -35.83 -5.60 25.25
C GLU A 49 -37.04 -6.52 25.35
N ILE A 50 -36.80 -7.79 25.67
CA ILE A 50 -37.86 -8.77 25.94
C ILE A 50 -37.62 -9.30 27.36
N ALA A 51 -38.56 -9.05 28.27
CA ALA A 51 -38.53 -9.58 29.63
C ALA A 51 -39.75 -10.47 29.87
N GLY A 52 -39.51 -11.71 30.27
CA GLY A 52 -40.54 -12.66 30.71
C GLY A 52 -39.90 -13.92 31.29
N GLU A 53 -40.32 -14.31 32.49
CA GLU A 53 -40.05 -15.64 33.04
C GLU A 53 -40.91 -16.63 32.24
N ASP A 54 -40.29 -17.62 31.60
CA ASP A 54 -40.86 -18.62 30.66
C ASP A 54 -41.08 -18.17 29.19
N LEU A 55 -40.01 -17.79 28.49
CA LEU A 55 -39.99 -17.64 27.03
C LEU A 55 -39.16 -18.75 26.36
N ASP A 56 -39.81 -19.79 25.86
CA ASP A 56 -39.13 -20.86 25.10
C ASP A 56 -38.84 -20.49 23.64
N ARG A 57 -39.53 -19.47 23.08
CA ARG A 57 -39.35 -19.01 21.68
C ARG A 57 -39.70 -17.53 21.49
N VAL A 58 -38.85 -16.81 20.76
CA VAL A 58 -39.11 -15.45 20.24
C VAL A 58 -39.17 -15.52 18.72
N ASN A 59 -40.29 -15.11 18.12
CA ASN A 59 -40.44 -14.94 16.67
C ASN A 59 -40.49 -13.45 16.36
N ILE A 60 -39.61 -12.98 15.46
CA ILE A 60 -39.63 -11.62 14.93
C ILE A 60 -40.08 -11.72 13.47
N GLU A 61 -41.28 -11.23 13.16
CA GLU A 61 -41.75 -11.09 11.78
C GLU A 61 -41.50 -9.65 11.31
N THR A 62 -40.79 -9.50 10.19
CA THR A 62 -40.63 -8.21 9.52
C THR A 62 -41.48 -8.23 8.25
N ASP A 63 -42.54 -7.43 8.22
CA ASP A 63 -43.39 -7.31 7.04
C ASP A 63 -42.71 -6.43 5.96
N ASP A 64 -42.62 -6.98 4.75
CA ASP A 64 -42.39 -6.30 3.47
C ASP A 64 -41.12 -5.44 3.28
N TYR A 65 -39.95 -6.09 3.12
CA TYR A 65 -38.86 -5.59 2.25
C TYR A 65 -38.09 -6.73 1.57
N THR A 66 -38.16 -6.80 0.24
CA THR A 66 -37.31 -7.65 -0.61
C THR A 66 -35.95 -6.97 -0.85
N SER A 67 -35.10 -6.92 0.17
CA SER A 67 -33.65 -6.65 0.08
C SER A 67 -33.05 -6.77 1.49
N LEU A 68 -32.21 -7.78 1.70
CA LEU A 68 -31.54 -8.04 2.99
C LEU A 68 -30.17 -7.34 3.10
N ASP A 69 -29.84 -6.44 2.17
CA ASP A 69 -28.53 -5.78 2.08
C ASP A 69 -28.40 -4.51 2.96
N TYR A 70 -29.43 -4.17 3.75
CA TYR A 70 -29.44 -2.98 4.62
C TYR A 70 -30.03 -3.28 6.00
N LEU A 71 -29.24 -3.93 6.86
CA LEU A 71 -29.41 -3.83 8.31
C LEU A 71 -28.06 -3.47 8.95
N PRO A 72 -27.87 -2.23 9.46
CA PRO A 72 -26.78 -1.94 10.36
C PRO A 72 -27.24 -2.31 11.78
N GLY A 73 -26.61 -3.29 12.41
CA GLY A 73 -26.85 -3.56 13.83
C GLY A 73 -26.46 -4.96 14.27
N THR A 74 -25.58 -5.04 15.26
CA THR A 74 -25.27 -6.24 16.04
C THR A 74 -26.42 -6.50 17.01
N VAL A 75 -27.02 -7.69 16.99
CA VAL A 75 -27.93 -8.12 18.07
C VAL A 75 -27.07 -8.48 19.29
N GLN A 76 -27.07 -7.63 20.31
CA GLN A 76 -26.47 -7.96 21.61
C GLN A 76 -27.51 -8.63 22.51
N ILE A 77 -27.23 -9.85 22.92
CA ILE A 77 -27.96 -10.54 23.99
C ILE A 77 -27.17 -10.30 25.27
N VAL A 78 -27.82 -9.69 26.27
CA VAL A 78 -27.23 -9.49 27.60
C VAL A 78 -27.75 -10.63 28.49
N GLU A 79 -26.86 -11.56 28.85
CA GLU A 79 -26.84 -12.59 29.93
C GLU A 79 -28.07 -12.71 30.89
N PHE A 80 -28.55 -13.86 31.40
CA PHE A 80 -28.02 -15.20 31.75
C PHE A 80 -29.18 -16.23 31.91
N ASP A 81 -28.96 -17.51 31.57
CA ASP A 81 -29.20 -18.69 32.45
C ASP A 81 -28.51 -19.94 31.84
N GLU A 82 -27.94 -20.83 32.66
CA GLU A 82 -26.90 -21.82 32.26
C GLU A 82 -27.39 -23.06 31.45
N ASP A 83 -28.66 -23.18 31.06
CA ASP A 83 -29.22 -24.43 30.50
C ASP A 83 -29.87 -24.32 29.11
N LEU A 84 -29.61 -23.27 28.33
CA LEU A 84 -30.18 -23.15 26.97
C LEU A 84 -29.44 -24.01 25.93
N VAL A 85 -29.94 -25.22 25.66
CA VAL A 85 -29.47 -26.07 24.56
C VAL A 85 -30.07 -25.59 23.23
N LEU A 86 -29.24 -24.96 22.38
CA LEU A 86 -29.61 -24.60 21.01
C LEU A 86 -29.71 -25.86 20.12
N SER A 87 -30.92 -26.36 19.91
CA SER A 87 -31.25 -27.39 18.92
C SER A 87 -32.02 -26.74 17.76
N ALA A 88 -31.33 -26.54 16.63
CA ALA A 88 -31.96 -26.09 15.40
C ALA A 88 -32.58 -27.29 14.65
N GLN A 89 -33.88 -27.55 14.87
CA GLN A 89 -34.68 -28.40 13.99
C GLN A 89 -35.45 -27.52 12.99
N ARG A 90 -35.09 -27.60 11.70
CA ARG A 90 -35.85 -26.94 10.61
C ARG A 90 -37.21 -27.64 10.43
N PRO A 91 -38.34 -26.91 10.40
CA PRO A 91 -39.59 -27.41 9.84
C PRO A 91 -39.46 -27.56 8.32
N ILE A 92 -40.04 -28.63 7.80
CA ILE A 92 -40.07 -29.01 6.40
C ILE A 92 -41.17 -28.20 5.67
N ASN A 93 -40.88 -27.80 4.44
CA ASN A 93 -41.74 -27.22 3.38
C ASN A 93 -41.95 -25.69 3.35
N SER A 94 -41.04 -25.00 2.67
CA SER A 94 -41.35 -24.26 1.44
C SER A 94 -40.05 -24.00 0.66
N GLU A 95 -40.08 -24.19 -0.65
CA GLU A 95 -38.92 -24.23 -1.54
C GLU A 95 -38.25 -22.85 -1.66
N PHE A 96 -37.18 -22.64 -0.91
CA PHE A 96 -36.05 -21.83 -1.34
C PHE A 96 -34.86 -22.78 -1.51
N ILE A 97 -34.43 -22.97 -2.75
CA ILE A 97 -33.19 -23.68 -3.05
C ILE A 97 -32.04 -22.75 -2.66
N GLU A 98 -31.69 -22.78 -1.38
CA GLU A 98 -30.37 -22.43 -0.89
C GLU A 98 -29.39 -23.37 -1.59
N GLN A 99 -28.77 -22.91 -2.69
CA GLN A 99 -27.68 -23.66 -3.33
C GLN A 99 -26.51 -23.69 -2.35
N ARG A 100 -26.53 -24.66 -1.44
CA ARG A 100 -25.32 -25.13 -0.77
C ARG A 100 -24.32 -25.50 -1.85
N PRO A 101 -23.02 -25.22 -1.69
CA PRO A 101 -22.00 -25.75 -2.57
C PRO A 101 -22.23 -27.25 -2.69
N ILE A 102 -22.54 -27.72 -3.89
CA ILE A 102 -22.64 -29.15 -4.15
C ILE A 102 -21.24 -29.70 -3.91
N THR A 103 -21.09 -30.66 -2.99
CA THR A 103 -19.85 -31.43 -2.89
C THR A 103 -19.64 -32.11 -4.24
N PRO A 104 -18.63 -31.73 -5.05
CA PRO A 104 -18.53 -32.22 -6.40
C PRO A 104 -18.30 -33.73 -6.40
N GLU A 105 -19.07 -34.46 -7.20
CA GLU A 105 -18.78 -35.86 -7.48
C GLU A 105 -17.54 -35.90 -8.40
N LYS A 106 -16.40 -36.35 -7.88
CA LYS A 106 -15.12 -36.40 -8.60
C LYS A 106 -15.28 -37.18 -9.91
N ARG A 107 -15.33 -36.49 -11.05
CA ARG A 107 -15.55 -37.13 -12.37
C ARG A 107 -14.30 -37.73 -13.00
N THR A 108 -13.12 -37.21 -12.68
CA THR A 108 -11.85 -37.72 -13.23
C THR A 108 -10.71 -37.36 -12.28
N ASP A 109 -10.04 -38.38 -11.75
CA ASP A 109 -9.01 -38.24 -10.72
C ASP A 109 -7.63 -38.34 -11.38
N THR A 110 -7.00 -37.20 -11.62
CA THR A 110 -5.53 -37.15 -11.67
C THR A 110 -5.09 -36.66 -10.29
N LYS A 111 -3.93 -37.12 -9.78
CA LYS A 111 -3.46 -36.75 -8.42
C LYS A 111 -3.30 -35.24 -8.18
N GLU A 112 -3.45 -34.42 -9.22
CA GLU A 112 -3.16 -33.00 -9.26
C GLU A 112 -4.38 -32.14 -9.64
N LYS A 113 -5.45 -32.69 -10.24
CA LYS A 113 -6.64 -31.93 -10.66
C LYS A 113 -7.92 -32.76 -10.57
N TYR A 114 -9.01 -32.13 -10.13
CA TYR A 114 -10.37 -32.66 -10.27
C TYR A 114 -11.34 -31.63 -10.85
N TYR A 115 -12.23 -32.08 -11.72
CA TYR A 115 -13.23 -31.24 -12.38
C TYR A 115 -14.55 -31.23 -11.61
N VAL A 116 -15.15 -30.06 -11.50
CA VAL A 116 -16.45 -29.81 -10.86
C VAL A 116 -17.56 -29.58 -11.89
N ALA A 117 -17.24 -29.00 -13.06
CA ALA A 117 -18.16 -28.92 -14.18
C ALA A 117 -17.45 -28.80 -15.54
N GLU A 118 -18.18 -29.06 -16.62
CA GLU A 118 -17.70 -28.94 -18.01
C GLU A 118 -17.76 -27.48 -18.49
N GLY A 119 -16.89 -27.10 -19.44
CA GLY A 119 -16.54 -25.69 -19.74
C GLY A 119 -17.69 -24.66 -19.82
N THR A 120 -18.84 -25.01 -20.39
CA THR A 120 -19.98 -24.06 -20.50
C THR A 120 -20.74 -23.83 -19.19
N GLN A 121 -20.56 -24.70 -18.19
CA GLN A 121 -21.25 -24.66 -16.90
C GLN A 121 -20.47 -23.87 -15.84
N CYS A 122 -19.21 -23.54 -16.11
CA CYS A 122 -18.31 -22.89 -15.16
C CYS A 122 -18.72 -21.47 -14.75
N GLN A 123 -19.52 -20.79 -15.58
CA GLN A 123 -19.97 -19.42 -15.30
C GLN A 123 -21.17 -19.35 -14.35
N VAL A 124 -21.83 -20.48 -14.07
CA VAL A 124 -23.10 -20.51 -13.30
C VAL A 124 -23.02 -21.34 -12.02
N ILE A 125 -21.87 -21.97 -11.76
CA ILE A 125 -21.65 -22.75 -10.54
C ILE A 125 -20.78 -21.98 -9.54
N ARG A 126 -21.13 -22.07 -8.26
CA ARG A 126 -20.29 -21.60 -7.14
C ARG A 126 -19.82 -22.80 -6.34
N TYR A 127 -18.52 -22.95 -6.19
CA TYR A 127 -17.91 -23.99 -5.39
C TYR A 127 -16.65 -23.44 -4.70
N ALA A 128 -16.25 -24.08 -3.61
CA ALA A 128 -15.03 -23.76 -2.89
C ALA A 128 -14.09 -24.97 -2.95
N CYS A 129 -12.80 -24.72 -3.14
CA CYS A 129 -11.78 -25.74 -3.11
C CYS A 129 -11.41 -26.08 -1.65
N GLU A 130 -10.99 -27.31 -1.42
CA GLU A 130 -10.46 -27.73 -0.13
C GLU A 130 -9.11 -27.04 0.14
N SER A 131 -8.72 -26.91 1.41
CA SER A 131 -7.42 -26.31 1.78
C SER A 131 -6.26 -26.98 1.05
N GLY A 132 -5.40 -26.19 0.40
CA GLY A 132 -4.31 -26.70 -0.44
C GLY A 132 -4.68 -26.96 -1.91
N TRP A 133 -5.85 -26.47 -2.36
CA TRP A 133 -6.29 -26.53 -3.75
C TRP A 133 -6.79 -25.15 -4.23
N ASP A 134 -6.37 -24.76 -5.43
CA ASP A 134 -6.78 -23.52 -6.10
C ASP A 134 -7.81 -23.78 -7.20
N TYR A 135 -8.61 -22.77 -7.47
CA TYR A 135 -9.57 -22.77 -8.58
C TYR A 135 -8.84 -22.77 -9.92
N PHE A 136 -9.29 -23.62 -10.86
CA PHE A 136 -8.91 -23.53 -12.26
C PHE A 136 -10.12 -23.55 -13.19
N SER A 137 -9.94 -22.98 -14.38
CA SER A 137 -10.87 -23.10 -15.50
C SER A 137 -10.09 -23.18 -16.82
N ASP A 138 -10.34 -24.22 -17.59
CA ASP A 138 -9.73 -24.45 -18.91
C ASP A 138 -10.79 -24.80 -19.96
N GLU A 139 -10.35 -25.21 -21.15
CA GLU A 139 -11.24 -25.56 -22.27
C GLU A 139 -12.08 -26.83 -21.99
N VAL A 140 -11.67 -27.66 -21.03
CA VAL A 140 -12.36 -28.90 -20.66
C VAL A 140 -13.41 -28.61 -19.60
N GLY A 141 -13.10 -27.74 -18.64
CA GLY A 141 -13.99 -27.43 -17.54
C GLY A 141 -13.37 -26.58 -16.46
N CYS A 142 -13.99 -26.58 -15.29
CA CYS A 142 -13.48 -25.90 -14.12
C CYS A 142 -13.54 -26.85 -12.94
N GLY A 143 -12.60 -26.69 -12.04
CA GLY A 143 -12.57 -27.43 -10.80
C GLY A 143 -11.46 -26.93 -9.89
N CYS A 144 -10.94 -27.81 -9.05
CA CYS A 144 -9.82 -27.48 -8.20
C CYS A 144 -8.59 -28.25 -8.63
N GLU A 145 -7.49 -27.53 -8.73
CA GLU A 145 -6.16 -28.09 -8.91
C GLU A 145 -5.39 -27.94 -7.61
N LYS A 146 -4.54 -28.92 -7.32
CA LYS A 146 -3.76 -28.85 -6.11
C LYS A 146 -2.87 -27.63 -6.24
N VAL A 147 -2.78 -26.80 -5.19
CA VAL A 147 -1.76 -25.77 -5.14
C VAL A 147 -0.45 -26.52 -5.17
N VAL A 148 0.16 -26.57 -6.34
CA VAL A 148 1.59 -26.71 -6.43
C VAL A 148 2.03 -25.42 -5.78
N GLU A 149 2.40 -25.49 -4.49
CA GLU A 149 3.25 -24.44 -3.90
C GLU A 149 4.20 -24.09 -5.02
N PRO A 150 4.25 -22.81 -5.45
CA PRO A 150 5.15 -22.45 -6.53
C PRO A 150 6.42 -23.17 -6.19
N GLU A 151 6.92 -24.00 -7.13
CA GLU A 151 8.30 -24.38 -7.01
C GLU A 151 8.98 -23.02 -6.85
N LEU A 152 9.35 -22.70 -5.62
CA LEU A 152 10.60 -22.05 -5.30
C LEU A 152 11.50 -22.75 -6.28
N LYS A 153 11.72 -22.14 -7.46
CA LYS A 153 12.56 -22.70 -8.53
C LYS A 153 13.69 -23.29 -7.75
N GLU A 154 13.80 -24.63 -7.68
CA GLU A 154 14.54 -25.28 -6.60
C GLU A 154 15.78 -24.43 -6.29
N VAL A 155 15.70 -23.61 -5.25
CA VAL A 155 16.91 -23.03 -4.69
C VAL A 155 17.40 -24.27 -4.00
N LYS A 156 18.23 -25.00 -4.76
CA LYS A 156 18.69 -26.35 -4.45
C LYS A 156 18.75 -26.48 -2.95
N ASN A 157 17.88 -27.33 -2.42
CA ASN A 157 17.82 -27.66 -1.02
C ASN A 157 19.25 -27.83 -0.50
N THR A 158 19.57 -27.09 0.55
CA THR A 158 20.59 -27.48 1.53
C THR A 158 21.97 -27.82 0.96
N GLU A 159 22.56 -26.91 0.20
CA GLU A 159 23.93 -26.58 0.54
C GLU A 159 23.80 -25.51 1.63
N THR A 160 24.36 -25.74 2.82
CA THR A 160 24.97 -24.62 3.53
C THR A 160 25.71 -23.85 2.44
N LEU A 161 25.23 -22.67 2.03
CA LEU A 161 25.97 -21.84 1.10
C LEU A 161 27.36 -21.74 1.72
N ASP A 162 28.32 -22.48 1.16
CA ASP A 162 29.67 -22.56 1.69
C ASP A 162 30.36 -21.28 1.23
N TYR A 163 29.84 -20.18 1.77
CA TYR A 163 30.38 -18.87 1.61
C TYR A 163 31.82 -18.96 2.10
N PRO A 164 32.77 -18.51 1.27
CA PRO A 164 34.18 -18.66 1.61
C PRO A 164 34.41 -17.92 2.93
N ILE A 165 35.09 -18.60 3.84
CA ILE A 165 35.52 -17.99 5.10
C ILE A 165 36.62 -16.99 4.72
N VAL A 166 36.26 -15.72 4.78
CA VAL A 166 37.09 -14.57 4.45
C VAL A 166 36.83 -13.54 5.52
N LYS A 167 37.82 -13.26 6.37
CA LYS A 167 37.71 -12.17 7.33
C LYS A 167 37.71 -10.84 6.59
N SER A 168 36.95 -9.87 7.08
CA SER A 168 37.05 -8.50 6.58
C SER A 168 38.45 -7.94 6.89
N ASP A 169 39.15 -7.51 5.84
CA ASP A 169 40.39 -6.75 5.99
C ASP A 169 40.09 -5.35 6.56
N TRP A 170 38.90 -4.80 6.28
CA TRP A 170 38.49 -3.49 6.78
C TRP A 170 38.21 -3.55 8.28
N GLY A 171 37.48 -4.58 8.75
CA GLY A 171 37.24 -4.80 10.17
C GLY A 171 38.52 -4.96 10.98
N GLN A 172 39.52 -5.69 10.46
CA GLN A 172 40.81 -5.84 11.14
C GLN A 172 41.58 -4.52 11.30
N ASN A 173 41.44 -3.59 10.36
CA ASN A 173 42.19 -2.33 10.35
C ASN A 173 41.43 -1.17 11.00
N LEU A 174 40.12 -1.05 10.73
CA LEU A 174 39.26 0.03 11.19
C LEU A 174 38.62 -0.26 12.56
N ASN A 175 38.43 -1.54 12.89
CA ASN A 175 37.88 -1.99 14.16
C ASN A 175 38.73 -3.12 14.80
N PRO A 176 40.02 -2.86 15.10
CA PRO A 176 40.95 -3.88 15.60
C PRO A 176 40.58 -4.45 16.98
N ALA A 177 39.78 -3.72 17.77
CA ALA A 177 39.25 -4.20 19.05
C ALA A 177 38.09 -5.20 18.85
N GLY A 178 37.47 -5.22 17.66
CA GLY A 178 36.32 -6.06 17.34
C GLY A 178 35.03 -5.62 18.03
N GLU A 179 34.97 -4.41 18.58
CA GLU A 179 33.81 -3.87 19.28
C GLU A 179 32.70 -3.56 18.28
N ALA A 180 31.49 -4.05 18.52
CA ALA A 180 30.34 -3.75 17.70
C ALA A 180 29.09 -3.62 18.60
N PRO A 181 28.21 -2.65 18.33
CA PRO A 181 27.01 -2.48 19.13
C PRO A 181 26.01 -3.61 18.85
N LEU A 182 25.28 -4.03 19.89
CA LEU A 182 24.23 -5.03 19.77
C LEU A 182 22.97 -4.41 19.13
N ASN A 183 22.45 -5.06 18.09
CA ASN A 183 21.27 -4.70 17.32
C ASN A 183 21.31 -3.27 16.73
N GLN A 184 22.52 -2.77 16.45
CA GLN A 184 22.77 -1.46 15.85
C GLN A 184 24.03 -1.56 14.98
N TRP A 185 24.35 -0.50 14.24
CA TRP A 185 25.54 -0.44 13.41
C TRP A 185 26.52 0.59 13.94
N GLN A 186 27.80 0.24 14.02
CA GLN A 186 28.89 1.19 14.10
C GLN A 186 29.37 1.46 12.68
N ALA A 187 29.26 2.71 12.24
CA ALA A 187 29.75 3.18 10.95
C ALA A 187 31.14 3.82 11.07
N PHE A 188 31.96 3.64 10.03
CA PHE A 188 33.25 4.27 9.84
C PHE A 188 33.31 4.83 8.41
N TYR A 189 33.49 6.14 8.28
CA TYR A 189 33.55 6.85 7.00
C TYR A 189 34.95 7.37 6.75
N PHE A 190 35.48 7.11 5.56
CA PHE A 190 36.87 7.43 5.22
C PHE A 190 37.05 7.62 3.71
N SER A 191 38.16 8.25 3.32
CA SER A 191 38.56 8.29 1.90
C SER A 191 39.37 7.05 1.55
N ALA A 192 39.03 6.42 0.42
CA ALA A 192 39.76 5.30 -0.17
C ALA A 192 41.21 5.67 -0.55
N THR A 193 41.53 6.97 -0.72
CA THR A 193 42.91 7.43 -0.95
C THR A 193 43.72 7.51 0.34
N ASN A 194 43.07 7.52 1.50
CA ASN A 194 43.70 7.51 2.82
C ASN A 194 42.96 6.56 3.80
N PRO A 195 42.95 5.23 3.54
CA PRO A 195 42.05 4.29 4.21
C PRO A 195 42.37 4.02 5.68
N ASN A 196 43.48 4.54 6.21
CA ASN A 196 43.85 4.40 7.62
C ASN A 196 43.41 5.59 8.47
N GLU A 197 42.83 6.63 7.86
CA GLU A 197 42.34 7.82 8.55
C GLU A 197 40.81 7.86 8.46
N VAL A 198 40.16 7.41 9.53
CA VAL A 198 38.70 7.51 9.65
C VAL A 198 38.34 8.97 9.93
N VAL A 199 37.51 9.53 9.06
CA VAL A 199 37.06 10.93 9.17
C VAL A 199 35.91 11.04 10.16
N LYS A 200 35.00 10.07 10.16
CA LYS A 200 33.86 10.04 11.08
C LYS A 200 33.51 8.62 11.49
N THR A 201 33.17 8.47 12.77
CA THR A 201 32.67 7.22 13.37
C THR A 201 31.39 7.54 14.13
N GLU A 202 30.31 6.83 13.86
CA GLU A 202 29.03 7.05 14.55
C GLU A 202 28.19 5.77 14.60
N VAL A 203 27.33 5.68 15.61
CA VAL A 203 26.33 4.61 15.69
C VAL A 203 25.13 5.02 14.84
N VAL A 204 24.77 4.15 13.89
CA VAL A 204 23.62 4.33 13.00
C VAL A 204 22.67 3.14 13.13
N ASP A 205 21.40 3.39 12.85
CA ASP A 205 20.36 2.39 12.76
C ASP A 205 20.13 1.92 11.30
N ARG A 206 20.81 2.55 10.33
CA ARG A 206 20.71 2.22 8.91
C ARG A 206 22.03 2.30 8.17
N LEU A 207 22.19 1.38 7.21
CA LEU A 207 23.32 1.36 6.29
C LEU A 207 22.91 2.06 5.01
N SER A 208 22.98 3.38 5.01
CA SER A 208 22.68 4.16 3.83
C SER A 208 23.44 5.47 3.83
N VAL A 209 23.86 5.87 2.64
CA VAL A 209 24.62 7.09 2.39
C VAL A 209 24.18 7.66 1.06
N ASN A 210 23.95 8.97 1.04
CA ASN A 210 23.52 9.67 -0.16
C ASN A 210 23.97 11.12 -0.15
N PHE A 211 24.82 11.47 -1.10
CA PHE A 211 25.29 12.85 -1.30
C PHE A 211 25.95 13.00 -2.67
N ASN A 212 26.06 14.25 -3.12
CA ASN A 212 26.68 14.61 -4.39
C ASN A 212 28.00 15.35 -4.14
N TRP A 213 29.02 15.07 -4.95
CA TRP A 213 30.34 15.71 -4.93
C TRP A 213 31.17 15.47 -3.68
N SER A 214 30.77 15.99 -2.51
CA SER A 214 31.50 15.78 -1.27
C SER A 214 30.64 15.96 -0.03
N ASP A 215 30.94 15.17 0.99
CA ASP A 215 30.39 15.29 2.35
C ASP A 215 31.46 14.80 3.35
N MET A 216 31.43 15.30 4.58
CA MET A 216 32.39 14.98 5.63
C MET A 216 33.84 15.19 5.18
N ASP A 217 34.10 16.17 4.33
CA ASP A 217 35.41 16.43 3.71
C ASP A 217 35.99 15.24 2.89
N ILE A 218 35.12 14.36 2.38
CA ILE A 218 35.47 13.25 1.48
C ILE A 218 34.81 13.49 0.12
N GLU A 219 35.60 13.48 -0.94
CA GLU A 219 35.10 13.52 -2.32
C GLU A 219 34.36 12.21 -2.64
N SER A 220 33.24 12.30 -3.35
CA SER A 220 32.33 11.19 -3.62
C SER A 220 33.02 10.02 -4.32
N GLU A 221 33.92 10.29 -5.26
CA GLU A 221 34.67 9.29 -6.02
C GLU A 221 35.65 8.50 -5.16
N GLU A 222 36.00 9.04 -4.00
CA GLU A 222 36.92 8.44 -3.04
C GLU A 222 36.18 7.90 -1.81
N PHE A 223 34.86 8.10 -1.71
CA PHE A 223 34.11 7.77 -0.53
C PHE A 223 34.07 6.25 -0.28
N ALA A 224 34.41 5.87 0.94
CA ALA A 224 34.31 4.51 1.44
C ALA A 224 33.67 4.48 2.83
N ALA A 225 32.93 3.42 3.11
CA ALA A 225 32.24 3.23 4.36
C ALA A 225 32.28 1.78 4.82
N TYR A 226 32.55 1.58 6.10
CA TYR A 226 32.52 0.29 6.78
C TYR A 226 31.47 0.33 7.88
N TRP A 227 30.58 -0.66 7.91
CA TRP A 227 29.61 -0.84 8.98
C TRP A 227 29.79 -2.20 9.64
N VAL A 228 29.59 -2.25 10.95
CA VAL A 228 29.66 -3.47 11.74
C VAL A 228 28.67 -3.44 12.90
N GLY A 229 28.06 -4.57 13.21
CA GLY A 229 27.24 -4.75 14.41
C GLY A 229 27.17 -6.21 14.83
N ASP A 230 26.57 -6.44 15.98
CA ASP A 230 26.23 -7.78 16.46
C ASP A 230 24.71 -7.90 16.52
N TRP A 231 24.14 -8.98 15.97
CA TRP A 231 22.69 -9.25 16.01
C TRP A 231 22.39 -10.52 16.78
N GLU A 232 21.46 -10.43 17.71
CA GLU A 232 21.03 -11.57 18.51
C GLU A 232 19.69 -12.10 17.99
N PHE A 233 19.66 -13.42 17.75
CA PHE A 233 18.49 -14.16 17.31
C PHE A 233 18.14 -15.21 18.36
N GLU A 234 16.90 -15.20 18.86
CA GLU A 234 16.44 -16.18 19.85
C GLU A 234 16.25 -17.58 19.23
N GLU A 235 15.90 -17.61 17.95
CA GLU A 235 15.65 -18.81 17.17
C GLU A 235 16.15 -18.65 15.72
N GLU A 236 16.14 -19.75 14.97
CA GLU A 236 16.47 -19.71 13.55
C GLU A 236 15.55 -18.74 12.81
N THR A 237 16.14 -17.75 12.14
CA THR A 237 15.42 -16.62 11.54
C THR A 237 15.88 -16.40 10.10
N VAL A 238 14.93 -16.24 9.19
CA VAL A 238 15.23 -15.88 7.79
C VAL A 238 15.15 -14.37 7.64
N TRP A 239 16.22 -13.75 7.15
CA TRP A 239 16.24 -12.35 6.75
C TRP A 239 16.49 -12.19 5.25
N ALA A 240 15.82 -11.20 4.67
CA ALA A 240 16.19 -10.66 3.37
C ALA A 240 17.27 -9.59 3.53
N ILE A 241 18.28 -9.66 2.67
CA ILE A 241 19.35 -8.67 2.54
C ILE A 241 19.17 -8.01 1.18
N ASN A 242 18.78 -6.74 1.19
CA ASN A 242 18.51 -5.94 0.00
C ASN A 242 19.59 -4.88 -0.14
N VAL A 243 20.38 -4.97 -1.20
CA VAL A 243 21.43 -4.01 -1.55
C VAL A 243 20.94 -3.18 -2.74
N SER A 244 20.96 -1.87 -2.58
CA SER A 244 20.73 -0.91 -3.65
C SER A 244 21.97 -0.04 -3.78
N GLN A 245 22.53 -0.01 -4.99
CA GLN A 245 23.78 0.69 -5.23
C GLN A 245 23.93 1.10 -6.69
N GLY A 246 24.50 2.29 -6.90
CA GLY A 246 24.96 2.76 -8.20
C GLY A 246 26.38 2.27 -8.54
N TRP A 247 27.13 3.09 -9.30
CA TRP A 247 28.52 2.88 -9.69
C TRP A 247 29.49 2.77 -8.50
N SER A 248 29.48 1.60 -7.87
CA SER A 248 30.14 1.33 -6.60
C SER A 248 30.34 -0.17 -6.42
N LYS A 249 31.02 -0.56 -5.34
CA LYS A 249 31.20 -1.95 -4.94
C LYS A 249 30.81 -2.12 -3.49
N ALA A 250 30.17 -3.23 -3.16
CA ALA A 250 29.94 -3.60 -1.78
C ALA A 250 30.30 -5.06 -1.50
N ARG A 251 30.64 -5.33 -0.24
CA ARG A 251 30.83 -6.68 0.31
C ARG A 251 30.05 -6.79 1.61
N ILE A 252 29.46 -7.95 1.84
CA ILE A 252 28.75 -8.26 3.09
C ILE A 252 29.35 -9.54 3.65
N PHE A 253 29.69 -9.50 4.94
CA PHE A 253 30.18 -10.63 5.68
C PHE A 253 29.24 -10.97 6.82
N ILE A 254 29.00 -12.26 7.04
CA ILE A 254 28.28 -12.78 8.20
C ILE A 254 29.18 -13.84 8.84
N ASP A 255 29.58 -13.63 10.09
CA ASP A 255 30.50 -14.51 10.84
C ASP A 255 31.76 -14.93 10.04
N ASP A 256 32.52 -13.94 9.56
CA ASP A 256 33.71 -14.14 8.72
C ASP A 256 33.42 -14.87 7.38
N ARG A 257 32.17 -14.92 6.90
CA ARG A 257 31.82 -15.50 5.60
C ARG A 257 31.36 -14.44 4.63
N LEU A 258 31.95 -14.39 3.44
CA LEU A 258 31.56 -13.45 2.39
C LEU A 258 30.24 -13.90 1.73
N VAL A 259 29.12 -13.29 2.13
CA VAL A 259 27.77 -13.66 1.66
C VAL A 259 27.35 -12.90 0.40
N TYR A 260 27.94 -11.72 0.17
CA TYR A 260 27.74 -10.91 -1.03
C TYR A 260 29.02 -10.16 -1.39
N ALA A 261 29.33 -10.09 -2.69
CA ALA A 261 30.34 -9.22 -3.26
C ALA A 261 29.91 -8.84 -4.68
N GLY A 262 29.72 -7.55 -4.95
CA GLY A 262 29.21 -7.13 -6.25
C GLY A 262 29.28 -5.63 -6.50
N ASP A 263 28.99 -5.27 -7.75
CA ASP A 263 28.90 -3.91 -8.28
C ASP A 263 27.48 -3.55 -8.77
N SER A 264 26.47 -4.34 -8.40
CA SER A 264 25.07 -4.13 -8.74
C SER A 264 24.14 -4.37 -7.55
N SER A 265 22.96 -3.72 -7.56
CA SER A 265 21.87 -4.04 -6.64
C SER A 265 21.57 -5.54 -6.60
N ALA A 266 21.19 -6.05 -5.42
CA ALA A 266 20.93 -7.47 -5.20
C ALA A 266 19.94 -7.70 -4.07
N GLU A 267 19.27 -8.86 -4.13
CA GLU A 267 18.42 -9.38 -3.07
C GLU A 267 18.81 -10.82 -2.81
N LEU A 268 19.07 -11.16 -1.55
CA LEU A 268 19.35 -12.53 -1.13
C LEU A 268 18.68 -12.83 0.21
N LEU A 269 18.38 -14.10 0.43
CA LEU A 269 17.89 -14.62 1.70
C LEU A 269 19.05 -15.23 2.48
N HIS A 270 19.11 -14.96 3.77
CA HIS A 270 20.05 -15.57 4.69
C HIS A 270 19.31 -16.16 5.89
N VAL A 271 19.74 -17.35 6.31
CA VAL A 271 19.21 -18.03 7.49
C VAL A 271 20.20 -17.83 8.64
N PHE A 272 19.80 -17.04 9.63
CA PHE A 272 20.53 -16.87 10.87
C PHE A 272 20.14 -17.99 11.84
N THR A 273 21.12 -18.61 12.47
CA THR A 273 20.86 -19.55 13.55
C THR A 273 20.56 -18.80 14.86
N ALA A 274 20.06 -19.51 15.87
CA ALA A 274 19.96 -18.92 17.21
C ALA A 274 21.35 -18.54 17.75
N GLY A 275 21.46 -17.37 18.37
CA GLY A 275 22.69 -16.83 18.94
C GLY A 275 23.04 -15.45 18.39
N THR A 276 24.25 -15.00 18.72
CA THR A 276 24.79 -13.72 18.25
C THR A 276 25.59 -13.92 16.97
N HIS A 277 25.25 -13.14 15.95
CA HIS A 277 25.87 -13.14 14.63
C HIS A 277 26.49 -11.77 14.34
N ARG A 278 27.72 -11.76 13.85
CA ARG A 278 28.43 -10.55 13.43
C ARG A 278 28.12 -10.29 11.98
N ILE A 279 27.64 -9.08 11.65
CA ILE A 279 27.47 -8.65 10.26
C ILE A 279 28.39 -7.46 10.00
N GLU A 280 29.10 -7.52 8.88
CA GLU A 280 29.98 -6.47 8.39
C GLU A 280 29.60 -6.10 6.96
N VAL A 281 29.57 -4.80 6.66
CA VAL A 281 29.31 -4.28 5.33
C VAL A 281 30.41 -3.32 4.94
N GLU A 282 30.98 -3.52 3.77
CA GLU A 282 31.98 -2.65 3.19
C GLU A 282 31.43 -2.05 1.90
N TYR A 283 31.63 -0.76 1.72
CA TYR A 283 31.19 0.00 0.56
C TYR A 283 32.32 0.88 0.03
N LEU A 284 32.49 0.88 -1.29
CA LEU A 284 33.43 1.71 -2.01
C LEU A 284 32.73 2.34 -3.20
N ASN A 285 32.64 3.68 -3.21
CA ASN A 285 32.10 4.40 -4.35
C ASN A 285 33.14 4.56 -5.48
N ALA A 286 32.67 4.78 -6.70
CA ALA A 286 33.52 5.03 -7.86
C ALA A 286 32.92 6.08 -8.82
N TRP A 287 32.09 7.01 -8.31
CA TRP A 287 31.35 7.99 -9.10
C TRP A 287 31.20 9.34 -8.38
N HIS A 288 30.76 10.36 -9.11
CA HIS A 288 30.62 11.74 -8.59
C HIS A 288 29.36 11.95 -7.71
N THR A 289 28.59 10.88 -7.50
CA THR A 289 27.48 10.81 -6.55
C THR A 289 27.61 9.52 -5.75
N VAL A 290 27.18 9.57 -4.50
CA VAL A 290 27.03 8.42 -3.61
C VAL A 290 25.54 8.17 -3.48
N ASP A 291 25.10 6.96 -3.83
CA ASP A 291 23.75 6.44 -3.55
C ASP A 291 23.91 4.95 -3.20
N PHE A 292 23.82 4.66 -1.91
CA PHE A 292 23.92 3.31 -1.38
C PHE A 292 22.94 3.11 -0.24
N SER A 293 22.25 1.98 -0.28
CA SER A 293 21.51 1.47 0.87
C SER A 293 21.61 -0.06 0.93
N ALA A 294 21.82 -0.58 2.13
CA ALA A 294 21.68 -1.99 2.43
C ALA A 294 20.68 -2.16 3.57
N ASN A 295 19.74 -3.07 3.37
CA ASN A 295 18.70 -3.35 4.35
C ASN A 295 18.70 -4.82 4.76
N PHE A 296 18.62 -5.05 6.07
CA PHE A 296 18.56 -6.36 6.70
C PHE A 296 17.27 -6.44 7.51
N GLY A 297 16.53 -7.53 7.37
CA GLY A 297 15.34 -7.77 8.18
C GLY A 297 14.45 -8.83 7.58
N GLU A 298 13.26 -8.97 8.18
CA GLU A 298 12.25 -9.91 7.69
C GLU A 298 11.93 -9.67 6.20
N PRO A 299 11.83 -10.75 5.39
CA PRO A 299 11.35 -10.65 4.02
C PRO A 299 9.96 -10.01 4.00
N VAL A 300 9.79 -9.01 3.12
CA VAL A 300 8.49 -8.35 2.94
C VAL A 300 7.64 -9.13 1.94
N GLU A 301 6.34 -9.23 2.19
CA GLU A 301 5.41 -9.78 1.22
C GLU A 301 5.34 -8.88 -0.01
N ARG A 302 5.45 -9.49 -1.20
CA ARG A 302 5.33 -8.80 -2.48
C ARG A 302 4.33 -9.50 -3.39
N ILE A 303 3.54 -8.72 -4.12
CA ILE A 303 2.62 -9.21 -5.15
C ILE A 303 2.95 -8.60 -6.51
N SER A 304 2.55 -9.27 -7.59
CA SER A 304 2.58 -8.63 -8.91
C SER A 304 1.48 -7.57 -9.01
N LYS A 305 1.66 -6.58 -9.89
CA LYS A 305 0.65 -5.53 -10.10
C LYS A 305 -0.70 -6.08 -10.54
N GLU A 306 -0.76 -7.23 -11.22
CA GLU A 306 -2.02 -7.86 -11.65
C GLU A 306 -2.87 -8.34 -10.47
N ARG A 307 -2.23 -8.65 -9.33
CA ARG A 307 -2.92 -9.06 -8.09
C ARG A 307 -3.34 -7.88 -7.21
N LEU A 308 -2.84 -6.67 -7.51
CA LEU A 308 -3.15 -5.48 -6.72
C LEU A 308 -4.66 -5.16 -6.65
N PRO A 309 -5.46 -5.25 -7.73
CA PRO A 309 -6.90 -5.02 -7.65
C PRO A 309 -7.63 -5.98 -6.70
N GLU A 310 -7.17 -7.23 -6.62
CA GLU A 310 -7.72 -8.23 -5.69
C GLU A 310 -7.36 -7.89 -4.25
N TRP A 311 -6.09 -7.56 -3.99
CA TRP A 311 -5.62 -7.14 -2.66
C TRP A 311 -6.37 -5.90 -2.15
N ILE A 312 -6.60 -4.91 -3.01
CA ILE A 312 -7.38 -3.70 -2.68
C ILE A 312 -8.80 -4.07 -2.24
N LYS A 313 -9.48 -4.96 -2.98
CA LYS A 313 -10.85 -5.40 -2.67
C LYS A 313 -10.92 -6.23 -1.39
N LEU A 314 -9.98 -7.16 -1.20
CA LEU A 314 -9.91 -8.01 -0.01
C LEU A 314 -9.76 -7.17 1.27
N ASN A 315 -8.98 -6.09 1.19
CA ASN A 315 -8.77 -5.14 2.27
C ASN A 315 -9.81 -4.01 2.35
N ARG A 316 -10.85 -4.02 1.50
CA ARG A 316 -11.94 -3.01 1.45
C ARG A 316 -11.43 -1.58 1.23
N LEU A 317 -10.46 -1.42 0.34
CA LEU A 317 -9.79 -0.15 0.04
C LEU A 317 -10.27 0.51 -1.26
N ASP A 318 -11.15 -0.15 -2.01
CA ASP A 318 -11.62 0.21 -3.35
C ASP A 318 -12.52 1.44 -3.40
N SER A 319 -13.13 1.83 -2.28
CA SER A 319 -13.97 3.03 -2.16
C SER A 319 -13.20 4.28 -1.72
N LEU A 320 -11.91 4.16 -1.43
CA LEU A 320 -11.11 5.24 -0.85
C LEU A 320 -10.56 6.18 -1.92
N SER A 321 -10.27 7.41 -1.51
CA SER A 321 -9.50 8.33 -2.35
C SER A 321 -8.05 7.85 -2.44
N LEU A 322 -7.45 7.93 -3.63
CA LEU A 322 -6.05 7.56 -3.84
C LEU A 322 -5.13 8.76 -3.64
N GLY A 323 -4.12 8.59 -2.79
CA GLY A 323 -3.02 9.52 -2.62
C GLY A 323 -1.72 8.97 -3.19
N LEU A 324 -1.06 9.73 -4.05
CA LEU A 324 0.22 9.37 -4.66
C LEU A 324 1.34 10.21 -4.03
N VAL A 325 2.36 9.53 -3.52
CA VAL A 325 3.65 10.12 -3.14
C VAL A 325 4.71 9.53 -4.06
N SER A 326 5.38 10.38 -4.84
CA SER A 326 6.36 9.94 -5.84
C SER A 326 7.62 10.79 -5.81
N VAL A 327 8.77 10.14 -5.69
CA VAL A 327 10.09 10.80 -5.75
C VAL A 327 11.01 10.10 -6.72
N TYR A 328 12.05 10.79 -7.21
CA TYR A 328 13.15 10.09 -7.85
C TYR A 328 14.07 9.51 -6.78
N GLU A 329 14.56 10.35 -5.87
CA GLU A 329 15.52 9.98 -4.82
C GLU A 329 15.29 10.79 -3.53
N SER A 330 15.99 10.43 -2.46
CA SER A 330 16.06 11.26 -1.24
C SER A 330 17.17 12.30 -1.38
N ASN A 331 17.07 13.42 -0.66
CA ASN A 331 18.18 14.36 -0.46
C ASN A 331 18.77 14.28 0.96
N SER A 332 18.31 13.31 1.76
CA SER A 332 18.86 13.05 3.09
C SER A 332 20.08 12.12 2.98
N PHE A 333 21.10 12.36 3.81
CA PHE A 333 22.30 11.52 3.85
C PHE A 333 21.96 10.05 4.10
N ASP A 334 20.99 9.79 4.97
CA ASP A 334 20.51 8.46 5.31
C ASP A 334 19.32 8.02 4.44
N THR A 335 19.12 8.59 3.25
CA THR A 335 17.99 8.37 2.32
C THR A 335 16.57 8.35 2.93
N ARG A 336 16.37 8.83 4.16
CA ARG A 336 15.04 8.92 4.78
C ARG A 336 14.22 10.02 4.13
N ILE A 337 12.93 9.74 4.00
CA ILE A 337 11.93 10.72 3.58
C ILE A 337 10.79 10.71 4.60
N PRO A 338 10.81 11.60 5.60
CA PRO A 338 9.66 11.83 6.45
C PRO A 338 8.47 12.33 5.63
N ILE A 339 7.33 11.67 5.80
CA ILE A 339 6.04 12.08 5.24
C ILE A 339 5.16 12.60 6.35
N SER A 340 4.88 13.89 6.33
CA SER A 340 3.91 14.52 7.23
C SER A 340 2.56 14.62 6.55
N PHE A 341 1.46 14.46 7.29
CA PHE A 341 0.11 14.52 6.73
C PHE A 341 -0.54 15.86 7.07
N ALA A 342 -1.14 16.51 6.07
CA ALA A 342 -1.91 17.73 6.29
C ALA A 342 -3.28 17.39 6.93
N ASP A 343 -3.71 18.20 7.89
CA ASP A 343 -5.03 18.05 8.52
C ASP A 343 -6.15 18.24 7.48
N LYS A 344 -6.81 17.15 7.04
CA LYS A 344 -8.09 17.05 6.28
C LYS A 344 -8.25 15.64 5.71
N ASN A 345 -9.43 15.08 5.41
CA ASN A 345 -10.79 15.09 5.98
C ASN A 345 -11.57 13.88 5.39
N GLU A 346 -10.87 12.88 4.83
CA GLU A 346 -11.44 11.64 4.32
C GLU A 346 -10.34 10.56 4.29
N PRO A 347 -10.68 9.27 4.43
CA PRO A 347 -9.68 8.21 4.40
C PRO A 347 -9.12 7.96 2.99
N VAL A 348 -7.83 7.64 2.91
CA VAL A 348 -7.07 7.42 1.68
C VAL A 348 -6.36 6.07 1.65
N LEU A 349 -6.20 5.55 0.44
CA LEU A 349 -5.18 4.55 0.09
C LEU A 349 -3.93 5.30 -0.37
N LEU A 350 -2.78 5.03 0.24
CA LEU A 350 -1.52 5.68 -0.09
C LEU A 350 -0.71 4.80 -1.04
N LEU A 351 -0.26 5.38 -2.15
CA LEU A 351 0.67 4.77 -3.11
C LEU A 351 2.01 5.51 -3.02
N LEU A 352 3.06 4.78 -2.66
CA LEU A 352 4.43 5.26 -2.53
C LEU A 352 5.26 4.74 -3.72
N SER A 353 6.01 5.63 -4.37
CA SER A 353 6.88 5.25 -5.49
C SER A 353 8.19 6.04 -5.45
N SER A 354 9.31 5.34 -5.49
CA SER A 354 10.63 5.93 -5.70
C SER A 354 11.39 5.27 -6.84
N TYR A 355 12.34 5.99 -7.43
CA TYR A 355 13.35 5.38 -8.30
C TYR A 355 14.47 4.78 -7.44
N SER A 356 15.19 5.60 -6.68
CA SER A 356 16.24 5.14 -5.75
C SER A 356 15.68 4.47 -4.49
N GLY A 357 16.55 3.74 -3.79
CA GLY A 357 16.25 3.09 -2.52
C GLY A 357 16.06 4.08 -1.37
N VAL A 358 14.82 4.24 -0.91
CA VAL A 358 14.47 5.19 0.17
C VAL A 358 13.76 4.51 1.33
N GLU A 359 13.81 5.14 2.50
CA GLU A 359 12.93 4.79 3.61
C GLU A 359 11.85 5.86 3.75
N TRP A 360 10.62 5.47 3.43
CA TRP A 360 9.44 6.25 3.72
C TRP A 360 9.17 6.19 5.22
N ASN A 361 9.45 7.28 5.92
CA ASN A 361 9.16 7.40 7.34
C ASN A 361 7.77 8.02 7.50
N LEU A 362 6.81 7.18 7.85
CA LEU A 362 5.39 7.51 7.85
C LEU A 362 4.89 7.71 9.28
N ASP A 363 4.41 8.90 9.59
CA ASP A 363 3.66 9.16 10.82
C ASP A 363 2.16 9.02 10.54
N LEU A 364 1.71 7.77 10.37
CA LEU A 364 0.34 7.49 9.92
C LEU A 364 -0.68 7.63 11.05
N MET A 365 -1.79 8.29 10.72
CA MET A 365 -3.03 8.23 11.49
C MET A 365 -3.97 7.19 10.84
N PRO A 366 -4.25 6.02 11.47
CA PRO A 366 -5.05 4.94 10.89
C PRO A 366 -6.48 5.33 10.49
N GLU A 367 -7.03 6.40 11.06
CA GLU A 367 -8.31 6.97 10.66
C GLU A 367 -8.27 7.61 9.26
N TRP A 368 -7.09 8.03 8.80
CA TRP A 368 -6.90 8.74 7.54
C TRP A 368 -6.19 7.88 6.51
N VAL A 369 -5.14 7.15 6.87
CA VAL A 369 -4.46 6.25 5.93
C VAL A 369 -4.88 4.81 6.23
N ARG A 370 -5.65 4.23 5.32
CA ARG A 370 -6.28 2.91 5.51
C ARG A 370 -5.55 1.77 4.82
N GLY A 371 -4.58 2.08 3.98
CA GLY A 371 -3.70 1.11 3.35
C GLY A 371 -2.52 1.80 2.68
N VAL A 372 -1.42 1.06 2.52
CA VAL A 372 -0.18 1.54 1.88
C VAL A 372 0.25 0.53 0.82
N VAL A 373 0.53 1.03 -0.39
CA VAL A 373 1.10 0.28 -1.50
C VAL A 373 2.46 0.88 -1.82
N VAL A 374 3.52 0.07 -1.84
CA VAL A 374 4.87 0.50 -2.23
C VAL A 374 5.20 -0.08 -3.61
N ALA A 375 5.46 0.80 -4.58
CA ALA A 375 5.71 0.47 -5.99
C ALA A 375 6.96 1.20 -6.49
N SER A 376 8.12 0.82 -5.94
CA SER A 376 9.40 1.49 -6.18
C SER A 376 10.33 0.63 -7.04
N TYR A 377 11.31 1.25 -7.69
CA TYR A 377 12.24 0.57 -8.58
C TYR A 377 13.30 -0.21 -7.81
N GLU A 378 13.95 0.41 -6.83
CA GLU A 378 14.96 -0.25 -5.99
C GLU A 378 14.33 -1.07 -4.85
N ASN A 379 14.76 -2.33 -4.72
CA ASN A 379 14.23 -3.29 -3.75
C ASN A 379 14.60 -2.99 -2.29
N SER A 380 15.59 -2.12 -2.04
CA SER A 380 15.92 -1.67 -0.69
C SER A 380 14.91 -0.69 -0.11
N THR A 381 13.95 -0.21 -0.92
CA THR A 381 12.91 0.72 -0.47
C THR A 381 12.04 0.10 0.61
N ARG A 382 11.79 0.85 1.69
CA ARG A 382 10.90 0.43 2.79
C ARG A 382 9.95 1.52 3.22
N ALA A 383 8.82 1.11 3.75
CA ALA A 383 7.91 1.94 4.53
C ALA A 383 8.02 1.55 6.01
N VAL A 384 8.32 2.54 6.87
CA VAL A 384 8.39 2.38 8.32
C VAL A 384 7.36 3.31 8.98
N GLY A 385 6.99 3.00 10.22
CA GLY A 385 5.94 3.74 10.93
C GLY A 385 4.52 3.39 10.49
N VAL A 386 4.33 2.29 9.75
CA VAL A 386 3.00 1.77 9.40
C VAL A 386 2.43 0.96 10.57
N PRO A 387 1.30 1.37 11.18
CA PRO A 387 0.66 0.61 12.25
C PRO A 387 0.17 -0.74 11.75
N ALA A 388 0.21 -1.78 12.60
CA ALA A 388 -0.22 -3.14 12.24
C ALA A 388 -1.70 -3.23 11.79
N SER A 389 -2.53 -2.24 12.13
CA SER A 389 -3.92 -2.14 11.68
C SER A 389 -4.08 -1.62 10.25
N VAL A 390 -3.02 -1.09 9.64
CA VAL A 390 -3.00 -0.55 8.29
C VAL A 390 -2.34 -1.58 7.36
N PRO A 391 -3.09 -2.19 6.42
CA PRO A 391 -2.52 -3.13 5.46
C PRO A 391 -1.44 -2.45 4.60
N LEU A 392 -0.27 -3.08 4.53
CA LEU A 392 0.90 -2.67 3.73
C LEU A 392 1.22 -3.77 2.73
N ILE A 393 1.44 -3.39 1.47
CA ILE A 393 1.91 -4.32 0.44
C ILE A 393 2.97 -3.69 -0.45
N TYR A 394 3.94 -4.51 -0.87
CA TYR A 394 4.95 -4.14 -1.83
C TYR A 394 4.64 -4.78 -3.19
N LEU A 395 4.93 -4.08 -4.28
CA LEU A 395 4.83 -4.63 -5.63
C LEU A 395 6.17 -5.21 -6.08
N ASN A 396 6.11 -6.29 -6.85
CA ASN A 396 7.25 -6.79 -7.64
C ASN A 396 7.51 -5.90 -8.86
N ASP A 397 6.49 -5.18 -9.31
CA ASP A 397 6.53 -4.32 -10.49
C ASP A 397 6.80 -2.86 -10.11
N TYR A 398 7.80 -2.26 -10.74
CA TYR A 398 7.93 -0.81 -10.77
C TYR A 398 6.85 -0.20 -11.67
N LEU A 399 6.16 0.84 -11.19
CA LEU A 399 5.07 1.50 -11.92
C LEU A 399 5.50 2.73 -12.74
N ASP A 400 6.81 3.05 -12.82
CA ASP A 400 7.36 4.20 -13.59
C ASP A 400 6.53 5.48 -13.45
N LEU A 401 6.19 5.82 -12.20
CA LEU A 401 5.35 6.95 -11.88
C LEU A 401 6.20 8.23 -11.82
N PRO A 402 5.82 9.29 -12.54
CA PRO A 402 6.56 10.54 -12.49
C PRO A 402 6.33 11.28 -11.17
N TYR A 403 7.38 11.95 -10.72
CA TYR A 403 7.41 12.78 -9.51
C TYR A 403 6.99 14.25 -9.75
N ARG A 404 6.47 14.55 -10.95
CA ARG A 404 5.89 15.85 -11.33
C ARG A 404 4.59 15.64 -12.09
N LEU A 405 3.60 16.52 -11.87
CA LEU A 405 2.33 16.46 -12.59
C LEU A 405 2.38 17.12 -13.98
N GLN A 406 3.20 18.15 -14.13
CA GLN A 406 3.37 18.85 -15.41
C GLN A 406 4.39 18.11 -16.27
N PRO A 407 4.07 17.79 -17.53
CA PRO A 407 5.05 17.26 -18.48
C PRO A 407 6.14 18.29 -18.79
N GLU A 408 7.40 17.88 -18.83
CA GLU A 408 8.52 18.75 -19.20
C GLU A 408 8.93 18.49 -20.64
N CYS A 409 8.22 19.14 -21.55
CA CYS A 409 8.42 18.96 -22.98
C CYS A 409 9.40 19.98 -23.55
N SER A 410 10.42 19.49 -24.25
CA SER A 410 11.41 20.29 -24.97
C SER A 410 11.53 19.86 -26.43
N SER A 411 11.99 20.80 -27.26
CA SER A 411 12.27 20.58 -28.68
C SER A 411 13.66 21.12 -29.00
N PHE A 412 14.57 20.24 -29.43
CA PHE A 412 15.93 20.62 -29.83
C PHE A 412 16.34 19.91 -31.12
N GLY A 413 16.91 20.65 -32.08
CA GLY A 413 17.39 20.07 -33.34
C GLY A 413 16.31 19.38 -34.19
N GLY A 414 15.03 19.64 -33.91
CA GLY A 414 13.91 18.98 -34.58
C GLY A 414 13.48 17.64 -33.98
N TYR A 415 14.10 17.22 -32.88
CA TYR A 415 13.63 16.16 -32.01
C TYR A 415 12.86 16.78 -30.86
N SER A 416 11.69 16.21 -30.57
CA SER A 416 10.83 16.66 -29.49
C SER A 416 10.63 15.52 -28.52
N HIS A 417 10.79 15.85 -27.24
CA HIS A 417 10.85 14.93 -26.14
C HIS A 417 10.12 15.54 -24.96
N CYS A 418 9.36 14.73 -24.22
CA CYS A 418 8.91 15.12 -22.89
C CYS A 418 9.66 14.29 -21.88
N GLU A 419 10.40 14.96 -21.01
CA GLU A 419 10.84 14.40 -19.74
C GLU A 419 9.58 14.16 -18.93
N HIS A 420 9.17 12.89 -18.92
CA HIS A 420 7.95 12.39 -18.30
C HIS A 420 6.63 12.89 -18.93
N THR A 421 5.59 12.07 -18.85
CA THR A 421 4.24 12.39 -19.35
C THR A 421 3.34 13.03 -18.28
N GLY A 422 3.88 13.28 -17.09
CA GLY A 422 3.20 13.90 -15.97
C GLY A 422 1.92 13.17 -15.57
N LEU A 423 0.88 13.94 -15.22
CA LEU A 423 -0.42 13.38 -14.79
C LEU A 423 -1.07 12.47 -15.83
N VAL A 424 -0.83 12.69 -17.13
CA VAL A 424 -1.38 11.84 -18.19
C VAL A 424 -0.77 10.43 -18.14
N GLY A 425 0.52 10.33 -17.85
CA GLY A 425 1.19 9.04 -17.63
C GLY A 425 0.73 8.36 -16.35
N ILE A 426 0.64 9.14 -15.27
CA ILE A 426 0.14 8.67 -13.97
C ILE A 426 -1.23 8.00 -14.15
N ASP A 427 -2.19 8.69 -14.77
CA ASP A 427 -3.55 8.17 -14.93
C ASP A 427 -3.57 6.89 -15.77
N ALA A 428 -2.77 6.83 -16.84
CA ALA A 428 -2.71 5.67 -17.73
C ALA A 428 -2.18 4.41 -17.03
N VAL A 429 -1.28 4.56 -16.05
CA VAL A 429 -0.76 3.44 -15.25
C VAL A 429 -1.69 3.08 -14.10
N ILE A 430 -2.25 4.08 -13.41
CA ILE A 430 -2.97 3.89 -12.15
C ILE A 430 -4.42 3.45 -12.36
N GLU A 431 -5.14 4.06 -13.30
CA GLU A 431 -6.58 3.81 -13.48
C GLU A 431 -6.91 2.31 -13.68
N PRO A 432 -6.16 1.53 -14.48
CA PRO A 432 -6.42 0.10 -14.63
C PRO A 432 -6.18 -0.73 -13.36
N LEU A 433 -5.30 -0.28 -12.46
CA LEU A 433 -4.88 -1.03 -11.27
C LEU A 433 -5.73 -0.68 -10.03
N PHE A 434 -6.14 0.58 -9.93
CA PHE A 434 -6.85 1.11 -8.76
C PHE A 434 -8.34 1.38 -9.03
N ALA A 435 -8.80 1.27 -10.28
CA ALA A 435 -10.14 1.66 -10.73
C ALA A 435 -10.51 3.13 -10.43
N THR A 436 -9.51 3.95 -10.13
CA THR A 436 -9.62 5.38 -9.83
C THR A 436 -8.31 6.08 -10.21
N THR A 437 -8.31 7.41 -10.23
CA THR A 437 -7.11 8.21 -10.44
C THR A 437 -6.71 8.92 -9.13
N PRO A 438 -5.44 9.32 -8.95
CA PRO A 438 -5.02 10.00 -7.73
C PRO A 438 -5.79 11.30 -7.53
N LYS A 439 -6.37 11.47 -6.34
CA LYS A 439 -7.00 12.71 -5.88
C LYS A 439 -5.98 13.62 -5.20
N TYR A 440 -4.95 13.03 -4.62
CA TYR A 440 -3.91 13.70 -3.84
C TYR A 440 -2.54 13.36 -4.39
N PHE A 441 -1.64 14.35 -4.45
CA PHE A 441 -0.30 14.19 -4.98
C PHE A 441 0.72 14.96 -4.16
N SER A 442 1.87 14.33 -3.94
CA SER A 442 3.09 14.96 -3.43
C SER A 442 4.28 14.35 -4.16
N GLY A 443 5.11 15.16 -4.79
CA GLY A 443 6.26 14.61 -5.49
C GLY A 443 7.35 15.62 -5.77
N ALA A 444 8.57 15.11 -5.87
CA ALA A 444 9.78 15.87 -6.08
C ALA A 444 10.86 15.01 -6.75
N TYR A 445 11.78 15.62 -7.48
CA TYR A 445 12.95 14.88 -7.98
C TYR A 445 13.75 14.34 -6.80
N ASN A 446 14.25 15.24 -5.94
CA ASN A 446 14.85 14.87 -4.67
C ASN A 446 14.28 15.74 -3.55
N THR A 447 14.24 15.19 -2.34
CA THR A 447 13.68 15.90 -1.18
C THR A 447 14.14 15.31 0.15
N PRO A 448 14.34 16.13 1.20
CA PRO A 448 14.56 15.64 2.56
C PRO A 448 13.26 15.29 3.29
N GLY A 449 12.09 15.48 2.67
CA GLY A 449 10.78 15.20 3.27
C GLY A 449 9.62 15.74 2.42
N LEU A 450 8.40 15.25 2.65
CA LEU A 450 7.21 15.72 1.94
C LEU A 450 6.04 15.92 2.90
N MET A 451 5.15 16.83 2.52
CA MET A 451 3.81 16.96 3.11
C MET A 451 2.81 16.28 2.18
N MET A 452 1.88 15.50 2.74
CA MET A 452 0.86 14.77 2.00
C MET A 452 -0.56 15.16 2.46
N PRO A 453 -1.44 15.64 1.56
CA PRO A 453 -1.13 16.12 0.21
C PRO A 453 -0.37 17.45 0.20
N ASP A 454 0.58 17.59 -0.72
CA ASP A 454 1.06 18.90 -1.19
C ASP A 454 0.03 19.53 -2.16
N LEU A 455 -0.59 18.70 -3.01
CA LEU A 455 -1.59 19.13 -3.99
C LEU A 455 -2.82 18.22 -4.02
N SER A 456 -4.00 18.85 -4.10
CA SER A 456 -5.25 18.17 -4.47
C SER A 456 -5.49 18.31 -5.98
N ILE A 457 -5.71 17.18 -6.66
CA ILE A 457 -5.95 17.13 -8.10
C ILE A 457 -7.44 17.28 -8.38
N SER A 458 -7.86 18.48 -8.77
CA SER A 458 -9.22 18.74 -9.23
C SER A 458 -9.42 18.31 -10.69
N ASP A 459 -10.68 18.10 -11.10
CA ASP A 459 -11.03 17.82 -12.50
C ASP A 459 -10.58 18.94 -13.43
N ASP A 460 -10.66 20.20 -12.99
CA ASP A 460 -10.17 21.35 -13.75
C ASP A 460 -8.66 21.27 -13.96
N LEU A 461 -7.88 20.96 -12.93
CA LEU A 461 -6.43 20.79 -13.04
C LEU A 461 -6.10 19.65 -14.00
N ARG A 462 -6.75 18.50 -13.83
CA ARG A 462 -6.55 17.32 -14.68
C ARG A 462 -6.85 17.63 -16.14
N ASN A 463 -7.98 18.27 -16.42
CA ASN A 463 -8.37 18.66 -17.77
C ASN A 463 -7.43 19.70 -18.38
N ASN A 464 -6.93 20.64 -17.59
CA ASN A 464 -5.97 21.64 -18.05
C ASN A 464 -4.63 21.00 -18.45
N ILE A 465 -4.11 20.08 -17.64
CA ILE A 465 -2.86 19.36 -17.95
C ILE A 465 -3.05 18.51 -19.22
N ARG A 466 -4.12 17.71 -19.27
CA ARG A 466 -4.42 16.87 -20.45
C ARG A 466 -4.56 17.69 -21.73
N THR A 467 -5.30 18.80 -21.66
CA THR A 467 -5.50 19.67 -22.83
C THR A 467 -4.18 20.31 -23.29
N SER A 468 -3.34 20.73 -22.35
CA SER A 468 -2.02 21.30 -22.66
C SER A 468 -1.10 20.28 -23.31
N TYR A 469 -1.10 19.04 -22.79
CA TYR A 469 -0.34 17.93 -23.36
C TYR A 469 -0.82 17.53 -24.77
N GLU A 470 -2.13 17.44 -25.01
CA GLU A 470 -2.66 17.15 -26.36
C GLU A 470 -2.34 18.27 -27.36
N LYS A 471 -2.48 19.54 -26.96
CA LYS A 471 -2.10 20.68 -27.79
C LYS A 471 -0.63 20.61 -28.19
N TRP A 472 0.25 20.28 -27.24
CA TRP A 472 1.67 20.09 -27.53
C TRP A 472 1.89 18.95 -28.54
N LYS A 473 1.27 17.77 -28.35
CA LYS A 473 1.37 16.65 -29.31
C LYS A 473 0.89 17.03 -30.70
N ASP A 474 -0.20 17.80 -30.81
CA ASP A 474 -0.71 18.28 -32.09
C ASP A 474 0.22 19.26 -32.78
N GLN A 475 0.82 20.19 -32.03
CA GLN A 475 1.86 21.08 -32.55
C GLN A 475 3.03 20.27 -33.13
N GLN A 476 3.50 19.25 -32.41
CA GLN A 476 4.59 18.39 -32.87
C GLN A 476 4.24 17.57 -34.13
N ARG A 477 3.03 17.01 -34.20
CA ARG A 477 2.55 16.32 -35.42
C ARG A 477 2.51 17.26 -36.63
N ASN A 478 2.11 18.51 -36.42
CA ASN A 478 2.06 19.50 -37.50
C ASN A 478 3.44 20.00 -37.92
N GLU A 479 4.38 20.14 -37.00
CA GLU A 479 5.78 20.48 -37.30
C GLU A 479 6.51 19.35 -38.03
N ALA A 480 6.28 18.09 -37.64
CA ALA A 480 6.82 16.93 -38.33
C ALA A 480 6.33 16.85 -39.79
N LYS A 481 5.04 17.12 -40.04
CA LYS A 481 4.46 17.16 -41.41
C LYS A 481 5.09 18.24 -42.30
N LYS A 482 5.56 19.35 -41.72
CA LYS A 482 6.25 20.42 -42.47
C LYS A 482 7.68 20.03 -42.87
N LYS A 483 8.31 19.08 -42.16
CA LYS A 483 9.70 18.64 -42.41
C LYS A 483 9.81 17.47 -43.39
N THR A 484 8.69 16.84 -43.78
CA THR A 484 8.66 15.68 -44.67
C THR A 484 8.56 16.02 -46.16
N ASP A 485 8.73 17.27 -46.56
CA ASP A 485 8.72 17.65 -47.97
C ASP A 485 10.10 18.16 -48.43
N PHE A 486 10.66 17.53 -49.46
CA PHE A 486 11.88 18.00 -50.13
C PHE A 486 11.68 19.39 -50.75
N GLU A 487 10.43 19.78 -51.02
CA GLU A 487 10.10 21.04 -51.68
C GLU A 487 10.23 22.29 -50.78
N GLY A 488 10.40 22.14 -49.45
CA GLY A 488 10.56 23.26 -48.51
C GLY A 488 12.01 23.63 -48.16
N LEU A 489 13.01 23.07 -48.84
CA LEU A 489 14.42 23.18 -48.42
C LEU A 489 15.12 24.48 -48.89
N PHE A 490 14.48 25.25 -49.78
CA PHE A 490 15.07 26.46 -50.39
C PHE A 490 14.14 27.68 -50.44
N ASP A 491 12.98 27.64 -49.77
CA ASP A 491 12.04 28.76 -49.68
C ASP A 491 12.23 29.61 -48.41
#